data_AF-A0A957EM82-F1
#
_entry.id   AF-A0A957EM82-F1
#
_cell.length_a   1.000
_cell.length_b   1.000
_cell.length_c   1.000
_cell.angle_alpha   90.00
_cell.angle_beta   90.00
_cell.angle_gamma   90.00
#
_symmetry.space_group_name_H-M   'P 1'
#
loop_
_entity.id
_entity.type
_entity.pdbx_description
1 polymer ?
#
loop_
_entity_poly.entity_id
_entity_poly.type
_entity_poly.pdbx_seq_one_letter_code
_entity_poly.pdbx_strand_id
1 'polypeptide(L)'
;ALKAGKPVTLFTNQRRNPVWAQTLSLACLELATNGYHGILNVAGQQVMTRAEFGLTMLDWWQVKKREKVELGPSLAGEWPLDCELDLRRATAVLKTPLLGVNDVLMQAAKTH
;
A
#
# COMPACT_ATOMS: atom_id res chain seq x y z
N ALA A 1 -15.37 -10.84 0.21
CA ALA A 1 -16.10 -10.87 -1.08
C ALA A 1 -15.83 -12.15 -1.87
N LEU A 2 -14.57 -12.46 -2.23
CA LEU A 2 -14.24 -13.67 -3.02
C LEU A 2 -14.69 -14.99 -2.38
N LYS A 3 -14.45 -15.20 -1.07
CA LYS A 3 -14.96 -16.39 -0.34
C LYS A 3 -16.49 -16.53 -0.39
N ALA A 4 -17.21 -15.40 -0.47
CA ALA A 4 -18.66 -15.37 -0.56
C ALA A 4 -19.17 -15.45 -2.02
N GLY A 5 -18.29 -15.64 -3.00
CA GLY A 5 -18.65 -15.72 -4.41
C GLY A 5 -19.22 -14.43 -5.00
N LYS A 6 -18.96 -13.27 -4.38
CA LYS A 6 -19.40 -11.97 -4.94
C LYS A 6 -18.34 -11.43 -5.91
N PRO A 7 -18.72 -10.84 -7.05
CA PRO A 7 -17.80 -10.12 -7.92
C PRO A 7 -17.03 -9.04 -7.17
N VAL A 8 -15.78 -8.85 -7.54
CA VAL A 8 -14.91 -7.80 -7.02
C VAL A 8 -14.20 -7.14 -8.18
N THR A 9 -14.45 -5.84 -8.37
CA THR A 9 -13.69 -5.02 -9.31
C THR A 9 -12.47 -4.46 -8.60
N LEU A 10 -11.29 -4.69 -9.17
CA LEU A 10 -10.06 -4.03 -8.75
C LEU A 10 -9.75 -2.88 -9.71
N PHE A 11 -9.63 -1.68 -9.16
CA PHE A 11 -9.53 -0.47 -9.98
C PHE A 11 -8.12 -0.24 -10.53
N THR A 12 -8.04 -0.03 -11.85
CA THR A 12 -6.77 0.15 -12.59
C THR A 12 -6.28 1.59 -12.65
N ASN A 13 -7.08 2.57 -12.22
CA ASN A 13 -6.75 4.00 -12.26
C ASN A 13 -6.71 4.66 -10.88
N GLN A 14 -6.96 3.92 -9.79
CA GLN A 14 -6.85 4.45 -8.42
C GLN A 14 -5.46 4.19 -7.86
N ARG A 15 -4.57 5.20 -7.88
CA ARG A 15 -3.17 5.14 -7.43
C ARG A 15 -2.99 5.55 -5.98
N ARG A 16 -2.25 4.77 -5.19
CA ARG A 16 -1.99 4.99 -3.76
C ARG A 16 -0.61 4.48 -3.37
N ASN A 17 -0.15 4.84 -2.17
CA ASN A 17 0.97 4.20 -1.47
C ASN A 17 0.43 3.23 -0.40
N PRO A 18 0.51 1.90 -0.58
CA PRO A 18 0.18 0.96 0.49
C PRO A 18 1.06 1.21 1.73
N VAL A 19 0.47 1.10 2.92
CA VAL A 19 1.16 1.37 4.19
C VAL A 19 1.22 0.10 5.01
N TRP A 20 2.44 -0.30 5.40
CA TRP A 20 2.62 -1.37 6.36
C TRP A 20 2.55 -0.81 7.78
N ALA A 21 1.67 -1.37 8.61
CA ALA A 21 1.38 -0.85 9.94
C ALA A 21 2.62 -0.81 10.83
N GLN A 22 3.52 -1.79 10.72
CA GLN A 22 4.74 -1.88 11.49
C GLN A 22 5.70 -0.74 11.15
N THR A 23 5.97 -0.49 9.86
CA THR A 23 6.78 0.65 9.42
C THR A 23 6.16 1.98 9.83
N LEU A 24 4.84 2.15 9.69
CA LEU A 24 4.17 3.36 10.14
C LEU A 24 4.35 3.58 11.65
N SER A 25 4.18 2.52 12.44
CA SER A 25 4.33 2.58 13.90
C SER A 25 5.75 2.97 14.30
N LEU A 26 6.77 2.38 13.65
CA LEU A 26 8.17 2.72 13.88
C LEU A 26 8.48 4.17 13.51
N ALA A 27 7.95 4.66 12.38
CA ALA A 27 8.12 6.05 11.96
C ALA A 27 7.45 7.02 12.96
N CYS A 28 6.27 6.68 13.49
CA CYS A 28 5.61 7.47 14.53
C CYS A 28 6.42 7.51 15.83
N LEU A 29 6.99 6.39 16.27
CA LEU A 29 7.85 6.32 17.46
C LEU A 29 9.14 7.12 17.28
N GLU A 30 9.75 7.05 16.10
CA GLU A 30 10.90 7.87 15.74
C GLU A 30 10.56 9.36 15.79
N LEU A 31 9.42 9.78 15.22
CA LEU A 31 8.99 11.18 15.25
C LEU A 31 8.66 11.68 16.65
N ALA A 32 8.08 10.83 17.50
CA ALA A 32 7.80 11.18 18.89
C ALA A 32 9.07 11.44 19.71
N THR A 33 10.22 10.94 19.25
CA THR A 33 11.52 11.06 19.95
C THR A 33 12.53 11.91 19.20
N ASN A 34 12.25 12.30 17.94
CA ASN A 34 13.08 13.22 17.19
C ASN A 34 12.56 14.67 17.33
N GLY A 35 13.44 15.65 17.11
CA GLY A 35 13.10 17.06 17.26
C GLY A 35 12.41 17.68 16.03
N TYR A 36 11.89 16.87 15.10
CA TYR A 36 11.30 17.38 13.87
C TYR A 36 9.94 18.03 14.14
N HIS A 37 9.72 19.23 13.60
CA HIS A 37 8.46 19.94 13.67
C HIS A 37 7.98 20.28 12.25
N GLY A 38 6.75 19.89 11.92
CA GLY A 38 6.16 20.12 10.60
C GLY A 38 5.30 18.96 10.12
N ILE A 39 4.88 19.03 8.86
CA ILE A 39 4.05 18.01 8.21
C ILE A 39 4.93 17.08 7.36
N LEU A 40 4.76 15.77 7.57
CA LEU A 40 5.36 14.69 6.77
C LEU A 40 4.26 13.78 6.22
N ASN A 41 4.38 13.42 4.95
CA ASN A 41 3.62 12.30 4.39
C ASN A 41 4.35 11.00 4.70
N VAL A 42 3.68 10.06 5.37
CA VAL A 42 4.27 8.76 5.75
C VAL A 42 3.45 7.64 5.14
N ALA A 43 4.05 6.92 4.19
CA ALA A 43 3.48 5.74 3.54
C ALA A 43 4.58 4.85 2.96
N GLY A 44 4.26 3.67 2.43
CA GLY A 44 5.24 2.84 1.73
C GLY A 44 5.74 3.50 0.44
N GLN A 45 7.02 3.31 0.11
CA GLN A 45 7.68 3.96 -1.04
C GLN A 45 7.18 3.49 -2.42
N GLN A 46 6.43 2.39 -2.48
CA GLN A 46 5.89 1.85 -3.72
C GLN A 46 4.49 2.42 -3.99
N VAL A 47 4.33 3.08 -5.13
CA VAL A 47 3.02 3.52 -5.62
C VAL A 47 2.42 2.40 -6.45
N MET A 48 1.14 2.10 -6.21
CA MET A 48 0.41 1.05 -6.89
C MET A 48 -1.03 1.47 -7.13
N THR A 49 -1.61 0.94 -8.20
CA THR A 49 -3.05 0.91 -8.38
C THR A 49 -3.69 -0.11 -7.44
N ARG A 50 -4.99 0.03 -7.17
CA ARG A 50 -5.74 -0.98 -6.41
C ARG A 50 -5.74 -2.35 -7.10
N ALA A 51 -5.74 -2.37 -8.43
CA ALA A 51 -5.57 -3.57 -9.23
C ALA A 51 -4.23 -4.26 -8.96
N GLU A 52 -3.11 -3.54 -9.11
CA GLU A 52 -1.78 -4.12 -8.88
C GLU A 52 -1.62 -4.62 -7.44
N PHE A 53 -2.05 -3.84 -6.45
CA PHE A 53 -1.98 -4.26 -5.05
C PHE A 53 -2.84 -5.51 -4.80
N GLY A 54 -4.09 -5.51 -5.28
CA GLY A 54 -5.01 -6.63 -5.10
C GLY A 54 -4.49 -7.93 -5.72
N LEU A 55 -3.98 -7.87 -6.96
CA LEU A 55 -3.39 -9.04 -7.64
C LEU A 55 -2.15 -9.54 -6.91
N THR A 56 -1.26 -8.64 -6.48
CA THR A 56 -0.06 -8.99 -5.71
C THR A 56 -0.41 -9.74 -4.42
N MET A 57 -1.46 -9.30 -3.70
CA MET A 57 -1.91 -9.99 -2.48
C MET A 57 -2.57 -11.34 -2.78
N LEU A 58 -3.30 -11.48 -3.89
CA LEU A 58 -3.85 -12.76 -4.32
C LEU A 58 -2.75 -13.76 -4.68
N ASP A 59 -1.66 -13.30 -5.30
CA ASP A 59 -0.48 -14.12 -5.58
C ASP A 59 0.20 -14.54 -4.28
N TRP A 60 0.43 -13.60 -3.36
CA TRP A 60 1.03 -13.87 -2.05
C TRP A 60 0.25 -14.92 -1.24
N TRP A 61 -1.08 -14.81 -1.18
CA TRP A 61 -1.94 -15.78 -0.50
C TRP A 61 -2.25 -17.04 -1.32
N GLN A 62 -1.63 -17.20 -2.49
CA GLN A 62 -1.83 -18.35 -3.39
C GLN A 62 -3.29 -18.59 -3.76
N VAL A 63 -4.09 -17.52 -3.89
CA VAL A 63 -5.51 -17.61 -4.26
C VAL A 63 -5.61 -17.84 -5.77
N LYS A 64 -5.96 -19.09 -6.13
CA LYS A 64 -6.10 -19.53 -7.53
C LYS A 64 -7.45 -19.20 -8.18
N LYS A 65 -8.53 -19.17 -7.39
CA LYS A 65 -9.90 -18.87 -7.87
C LYS A 65 -10.06 -17.37 -8.07
N ARG A 66 -9.99 -16.92 -9.34
CA ARG A 66 -10.02 -15.50 -9.74
C ARG A 66 -11.13 -15.18 -10.73
N GLU A 67 -12.04 -16.12 -10.99
CA GLU A 67 -13.08 -16.02 -12.01
C GLU A 67 -14.06 -14.86 -11.76
N LYS A 68 -14.10 -14.35 -10.53
CA LYS A 68 -14.95 -13.23 -10.09
C LYS A 68 -14.18 -11.95 -9.81
N VAL A 69 -12.90 -11.91 -10.17
CA VAL A 69 -12.07 -10.71 -10.11
C VAL A 69 -12.13 -10.04 -11.47
N GLU A 70 -12.65 -8.82 -11.49
CA GLU A 70 -12.70 -7.98 -12.68
C GLU A 70 -11.69 -6.84 -12.55
N LEU A 71 -11.06 -6.45 -13.65
CA LEU A 71 -10.20 -5.27 -13.72
C LEU A 71 -10.92 -4.20 -14.54
N GLY A 72 -10.94 -2.98 -14.02
CA GLY A 72 -11.57 -1.88 -14.73
C GLY A 72 -11.25 -0.52 -14.09
N PRO A 73 -11.47 0.58 -14.82
CA PRO A 73 -11.32 1.90 -14.24
C PRO A 73 -12.45 2.16 -13.23
N SER A 74 -12.13 2.88 -12.16
CA SER A 74 -13.14 3.58 -11.38
C SER A 74 -13.72 4.70 -12.25
N LEU A 75 -15.04 4.79 -12.31
CA LEU A 75 -15.70 5.98 -12.84
C LEU A 75 -15.47 7.15 -11.88
N ALA A 76 -15.18 8.34 -12.42
CA ALA A 76 -14.92 9.52 -11.62
C ALA A 76 -16.20 9.93 -10.85
N GLY A 77 -16.07 10.24 -9.55
CA GLY A 77 -17.19 10.76 -8.76
C GLY A 77 -17.18 10.37 -7.28
N GLU A 78 -16.71 9.16 -6.94
CA GLU A 78 -16.74 8.68 -5.54
C GLU A 78 -15.44 8.92 -4.78
N TRP A 79 -14.29 8.75 -5.46
CA TRP A 79 -12.97 8.83 -4.84
C TRP A 79 -11.96 9.49 -5.77
N PRO A 80 -10.97 10.25 -5.24
CA PRO A 80 -9.88 10.76 -6.07
C PRO A 80 -9.13 9.62 -6.75
N LEU A 81 -8.81 9.77 -8.03
CA LEU A 81 -8.09 8.74 -8.78
C LEU A 81 -6.65 8.63 -8.31
N ASP A 82 -5.97 9.75 -8.07
CA ASP A 82 -4.61 9.77 -7.58
C ASP A 82 -4.54 10.31 -6.15
N CYS A 83 -3.97 9.53 -5.23
CA CYS A 83 -3.54 10.00 -3.91
C CYS A 83 -2.14 9.48 -3.59
N GLU A 84 -1.28 9.46 -4.60
CA GLU A 84 0.16 9.33 -4.40
C GLU A 84 0.67 10.44 -3.46
N LEU A 85 1.49 10.05 -2.50
CA LEU A 85 2.09 10.94 -1.54
C LEU A 85 3.54 11.23 -1.92
N ASP A 86 3.94 12.50 -1.85
CA ASP A 86 5.35 12.88 -1.93
C ASP A 86 6.05 12.55 -0.62
N LEU A 87 6.93 11.54 -0.67
CA LEU A 87 7.68 11.02 0.49
C LEU A 87 9.10 11.60 0.61
N ARG A 88 9.51 12.54 -0.27
CA ARG A 88 10.90 13.07 -0.27
C ARG A 88 11.30 13.65 1.09
N ARG A 89 10.38 14.36 1.74
CA ARG A 89 10.64 14.95 3.06
C ARG A 89 10.72 13.90 4.16
N ALA A 90 9.80 12.93 4.15
CA ALA A 90 9.78 11.89 5.17
C ALA A 90 11.03 11.01 5.08
N THR A 91 11.45 10.62 3.88
CA THR A 91 12.67 9.83 3.65
C THR A 91 13.97 10.58 3.95
N ALA A 92 13.97 11.91 3.91
CA ALA A 92 15.10 12.72 4.33
C ALA A 92 15.20 12.89 5.86
N VAL A 93 14.07 12.84 6.57
CA VAL A 93 13.98 13.07 8.03
C VAL A 93 14.06 11.75 8.80
N LEU A 94 13.39 10.71 8.34
CA LEU A 94 13.26 9.43 9.02
C LEU A 94 14.42 8.50 8.67
N LYS A 95 14.96 7.82 9.68
CA LYS A 95 15.84 6.66 9.53
C LYS A 95 15.04 5.37 9.32
N THR A 96 13.82 5.32 9.83
CA THR A 96 12.91 4.19 9.63
C THR A 96 12.64 4.00 8.13
N PRO A 97 12.96 2.82 7.55
CA PRO A 97 12.74 2.59 6.13
C PRO A 97 11.23 2.50 5.83
N LEU A 98 10.77 3.31 4.87
CA LEU A 98 9.38 3.36 4.42
C LEU A 98 9.08 2.26 3.39
N LEU A 99 9.10 1.00 3.85
CA LEU A 99 9.03 -0.20 3.03
C LEU A 99 7.88 -0.21 2.03
N GLY A 100 8.19 -0.56 0.78
CA GLY A 100 7.20 -0.84 -0.25
C GLY A 100 6.59 -2.23 -0.08
N VAL A 101 5.58 -2.56 -0.87
CA VAL A 101 4.92 -3.87 -0.80
C VAL A 101 5.91 -4.99 -1.07
N ASN A 102 6.76 -4.86 -2.08
CA ASN A 102 7.78 -5.86 -2.40
C ASN A 102 8.74 -6.11 -1.21
N ASP A 103 9.17 -5.05 -0.53
CA ASP A 103 10.06 -5.15 0.63
C ASP A 103 9.40 -5.91 1.79
N VAL A 104 8.13 -5.59 2.05
CA VAL A 104 7.33 -6.25 3.10
C VAL A 104 7.12 -7.73 2.78
N LEU A 105 6.81 -8.08 1.52
CA LEU A 105 6.65 -9.49 1.12
C LEU A 105 7.96 -10.27 1.26
N MET A 106 9.09 -9.68 0.88
CA MET A 106 10.41 -10.28 1.10
C MET A 106 10.72 -10.49 2.59
N GLN A 107 10.35 -9.54 3.46
CA GLN A 107 10.54 -9.67 4.90
C GLN A 107 9.63 -10.74 5.51
N ALA A 108 8.36 -10.78 5.10
CA ALA A 108 7.41 -11.78 5.57
C ALA A 108 7.82 -13.20 5.16
N ALA A 109 8.37 -13.37 3.95
CA ALA A 109 8.83 -14.67 3.46
C ALA A 109 10.01 -15.24 4.26
N LYS A 110 10.83 -14.39 4.90
CA LYS A 110 11.98 -14.82 5.74
C LYS A 110 11.58 -15.28 7.14
N THR A 111 10.34 -15.03 7.55
CA THR A 111 9.84 -15.33 8.90
C THR A 111 9.09 -16.68 8.95
N HIS A 112 9.02 -17.38 7.80
CA HIS A 112 8.44 -18.71 7.61
C HIS A 112 9.50 -19.69 7.12
#